data_AF-A0A6B3ZEI4-F1
#
_entry.id   AF-A0A6B3ZEI4-F1
#
_cell.length_a   1.000
_cell.length_b   1.000
_cell.length_c   1.000
_cell.angle_alpha   90.00
_cell.angle_beta   90.00
_cell.angle_gamma   90.00
#
_symmetry.space_group_name_H-M   'P 1'
#
loop_
_entity.id
_entity.type
_entity.pdbx_description
1 polymer ?
#
loop_
_entity_poly.entity_id
_entity_poly.type
_entity_poly.pdbx_seq_one_letter_code
_entity_poly.pdbx_strand_id
1 'polypeptide(L)' 'MAKRDNVYLVLMTHCNVNLQCDDKKLQLRYRKPNKDSEYGVWFCNGENTGLQVTELYETLKEKYKSIKVIWKRQF' A
#
# COMPACT_ATOMS: atom_id res chain seq x y z
N MET A 1 6.83 17.53 -16.36
CA MET A 1 5.88 17.04 -15.33
C MET A 1 6.23 15.60 -14.99
N ALA A 2 6.68 15.31 -13.78
CA ALA A 2 6.87 13.92 -13.36
C ALA A 2 5.51 13.20 -13.42
N LYS A 3 5.42 12.09 -14.15
CA LYS A 3 4.21 11.25 -14.19
C LYS A 3 3.81 10.96 -12.74
N ARG A 4 2.60 11.38 -12.34
CA ARG A 4 2.05 10.99 -11.03
C ARG A 4 1.98 9.46 -11.03
N ASP A 5 2.62 8.85 -10.03
CA ASP A 5 2.58 7.41 -9.87
C ASP A 5 1.13 6.94 -9.68
N ASN A 6 0.72 5.93 -10.45
CA ASN A 6 -0.55 5.25 -10.24
C ASN A 6 -0.43 4.39 -8.98
N VAL A 7 -1.04 4.85 -7.88
CA VAL A 7 -0.97 4.21 -6.56
C VAL A 7 -1.40 2.75 -6.62
N TYR A 8 -2.47 2.43 -7.33
CA TYR A 8 -2.97 1.06 -7.46
C TYR A 8 -1.93 0.14 -8.12
N LEU A 9 -1.37 0.58 -9.25
CA LEU A 9 -0.35 -0.19 -9.96
C LEU A 9 0.92 -0.36 -9.11
N VAL A 10 1.31 0.68 -8.35
CA VAL A 10 2.46 0.59 -7.45
C VAL A 10 2.21 -0.44 -6.35
N LEU A 11 1.02 -0.45 -5.73
CA LEU A 11 0.67 -1.46 -4.74
C LEU A 11 0.55 -2.86 -5.35
N MET A 12 0.23 -3.01 -6.63
CA MET A 12 0.23 -4.33 -7.27
C MET A 12 1.65 -4.88 -7.53
N THR A 13 2.64 -4.00 -7.72
CA THR A 13 3.95 -4.37 -8.29
C THR A 13 5.11 -4.26 -7.31
N HIS A 14 4.93 -3.53 -6.19
CA HIS A 14 5.98 -3.28 -5.20
C HIS A 14 5.52 -3.81 -3.84
N CYS A 15 6.45 -4.37 -3.07
CA CYS A 15 6.11 -4.96 -1.76
C CYS A 15 6.32 -4.00 -0.59
N ASN A 16 7.11 -2.94 -0.76
CA ASN A 16 7.20 -1.87 0.24
C ASN A 16 6.89 -0.54 -0.42
N VAL A 17 5.93 0.19 0.13
CA VAL A 17 5.43 1.45 -0.43
C VAL A 17 5.18 2.41 0.71
N ASN A 18 5.76 3.61 0.63
CA ASN A 18 5.38 4.70 1.52
C ASN A 18 4.47 5.66 0.75
N LEU A 19 3.34 5.98 1.36
CA LEU A 19 2.37 6.93 0.84
C LEU A 19 2.36 8.19 1.71
N GLN A 20 2.23 9.34 1.07
CA GLN A 20 1.73 10.56 1.69
C GLN A 20 0.23 10.61 1.41
N CYS A 21 -0.56 10.46 2.46
CA CYS A 21 -2.02 10.50 2.45
C CYS A 21 -2.49 11.74 3.20
N ASP A 22 -2.96 12.76 2.47
CA ASP A 22 -3.17 14.12 2.99
C ASP A 22 -1.91 14.60 3.76
N ASP A 23 -2.02 14.91 5.05
CA ASP A 23 -0.90 15.32 5.90
C ASP A 23 -0.20 14.15 6.63
N LYS A 24 -0.66 12.92 6.41
CA LYS A 24 -0.15 11.71 7.08
C LYS A 24 0.77 10.90 6.17
N LYS A 25 1.77 10.26 6.76
CA LYS A 25 2.62 9.28 6.09
C LYS A 25 2.18 7.87 6.50
N LEU A 26 1.94 7.02 5.52
CA LEU A 26 1.66 5.60 5.72
C LEU A 26 2.79 4.75 5.14
N GLN A 27 3.23 3.76 5.90
CA GLN A 27 4.20 2.76 5.47
C GLN A 27 3.46 1.45 5.21
N LEU A 28 3.37 1.07 3.95
CA LEU A 28 2.69 -0.13 3.51
C LEU A 28 3.72 -1.22 3.18
N ARG A 29 3.48 -2.44 3.67
CA ARG A 29 4.31 -3.61 3.36
C ARG A 29 3.46 -4.83 3.05
N TYR A 30 3.67 -5.43 1.88
CA TYR A 30 3.06 -6.69 1.50
C TYR A 30 3.84 -7.86 2.08
N ARG A 31 3.19 -8.71 2.87
CA ARG A 31 3.82 -9.88 3.51
C ARG A 31 2.82 -11.02 3.66
N LYS A 32 3.31 -12.25 3.62
CA LYS A 32 2.51 -13.41 4.05
C LYS A 32 2.37 -13.38 5.58
N PRO A 33 1.15 -13.39 6.14
CA PRO A 33 0.96 -13.30 7.59
C PRO A 33 1.38 -14.59 8.30
N ASN A 34 1.31 -15.74 7.62
CA ASN A 34 1.88 -17.00 8.06
C ASN A 34 2.46 -17.78 6.85
N LYS A 35 3.22 -18.85 7.11
CA LYS A 35 3.86 -19.66 6.06
C LYS A 35 2.84 -20.43 5.21
N ASP A 36 1.71 -20.78 5.79
CA ASP A 36 0.64 -21.57 5.17
C ASP A 36 -0.36 -20.72 4.38
N SER A 37 -0.23 -19.40 4.41
CA SER A 37 -1.12 -18.50 3.68
C SER A 37 -0.85 -18.58 2.19
N GLU A 38 -1.88 -18.92 1.43
CA GLU A 38 -1.86 -18.91 -0.02
C GLU A 38 -1.50 -17.51 -0.54
N TYR A 39 -2.11 -16.48 0.05
CA TYR A 39 -1.93 -15.07 -0.32
C TYR A 39 -1.23 -14.25 0.77
N GLY A 40 -0.47 -13.24 0.36
CA GLY A 40 -0.02 -12.19 1.25
C GLY A 40 -1.07 -11.12 1.47
N VAL A 41 -0.91 -10.38 2.57
CA VAL A 41 -1.75 -9.24 2.94
C VAL A 41 -0.89 -8.01 3.13
N TRP A 42 -1.52 -6.84 3.14
CA TRP A 42 -0.84 -5.60 3.43
C TRP A 42 -0.80 -5.31 4.92
N PHE A 43 0.33 -4.75 5.35
CA PHE A 43 0.53 -4.19 6.67
C PHE A 43 0.63 -2.68 6.53
N CYS A 44 -0.07 -1.93 7.37
CA CYS A 44 -0.03 -0.47 7.41
C CYS A 44 0.59 0.00 8.72
N ASN A 45 1.72 0.72 8.63
CA ASN A 45 2.52 1.17 9.77
C ASN A 45 2.90 0.03 10.75
N GLY A 46 3.04 -1.19 10.24
CA GLY A 46 3.37 -2.38 11.03
C GLY A 46 2.16 -3.18 11.51
N GLU A 47 0.94 -2.64 11.39
CA GLU A 47 -0.29 -3.35 11.74
C GLU A 47 -0.80 -4.16 10.54
N ASN A 48 -1.18 -5.41 10.78
CA ASN A 48 -1.76 -6.26 9.75
C ASN A 48 -3.16 -5.74 9.40
N THR A 49 -3.38 -5.33 8.15
CA THR A 49 -4.72 -4.87 7.74
C THR A 49 -5.62 -6.04 7.35
N GLY A 50 -5.05 -7.21 7.05
CA GLY A 50 -5.78 -8.35 6.49
C GLY A 50 -6.25 -8.14 5.04
N LEU A 51 -5.97 -6.99 4.44
CA LEU A 51 -6.50 -6.60 3.14
C LEU A 51 -5.55 -6.98 2.00
N GLN A 52 -6.14 -7.38 0.88
CA GLN A 52 -5.45 -7.47 -0.40
C GLN A 52 -5.40 -6.10 -1.09
N VAL A 53 -4.67 -6.01 -2.21
CA VAL A 53 -4.38 -4.72 -2.89
C VAL A 53 -5.65 -3.95 -3.29
N THR A 54 -6.68 -4.64 -3.79
CA THR A 54 -7.93 -4.01 -4.24
C THR A 54 -8.67 -3.36 -3.08
N GLU A 55 -8.95 -4.13 -2.02
CA GLU A 55 -9.67 -3.65 -0.83
C GLU A 55 -8.88 -2.57 -0.09
N LEU A 56 -7.55 -2.73 -0.01
CA LEU A 56 -6.69 -1.70 0.58
C LEU A 56 -6.79 -0.39 -0.20
N TYR A 57 -6.75 -0.45 -1.53
CA TYR A 57 -6.80 0.75 -2.36
C TYR A 57 -8.15 1.48 -2.24
N GLU A 58 -9.26 0.74 -2.20
CA GLU A 58 -10.58 1.30 -1.95
C GLU A 58 -10.67 1.97 -0.58
N THR A 59 -10.23 1.26 0.48
CA THR A 59 -10.19 1.80 1.85
C THR A 59 -9.37 3.09 1.93
N LEU A 60 -8.22 3.14 1.25
CA LEU A 60 -7.39 4.33 1.22
C LEU A 60 -8.08 5.50 0.51
N LYS A 61 -8.76 5.24 -0.61
CA LYS A 61 -9.49 6.27 -1.37
C LYS A 61 -10.69 6.83 -0.61
N GLU A 62 -11.38 6.00 0.15
CA GLU A 62 -12.49 6.45 0.99
C GLU A 62 -12.01 7.30 2.16
N LYS A 63 -10.87 6.93 2.74
CA LYS A 63 -10.34 7.58 3.95
C LYS A 63 -9.56 8.86 3.67
N TYR A 64 -8.90 8.98 2.52
CA TYR A 64 -7.97 10.08 2.21
C TYR A 64 -8.32 10.78 0.91
N LYS A 65 -8.28 12.12 0.91
CA LYS A 65 -8.62 12.93 -0.27
C LYS A 65 -7.49 12.96 -1.29
N SER A 66 -6.24 12.94 -0.80
CA SER A 66 -5.03 12.95 -1.61
C SER A 66 -4.14 11.78 -1.21
N ILE A 67 -3.69 11.00 -2.19
CA ILE A 67 -2.77 9.89 -1.97
C ILE A 67 -1.64 10.01 -2.99
N LYS A 68 -0.40 10.06 -2.50
CA LYS A 68 0.80 10.16 -3.33
C LYS A 68 1.83 9.13 -2.88
N VAL A 69 2.41 8.42 -3.85
CA VAL A 69 3.57 7.58 -3.59
C VAL A 69 4.79 8.47 -3.34
N ILE A 70 5.45 8.30 -2.21
CA ILE A 70 6.67 9.03 -1.86
C ILE A 70 7.91 8.14 -1.87
N TRP A 71 7.74 6.84 -1.71
CA TRP A 71 8.82 5.87 -1.84
C TRP A 71 8.24 4.49 -2.19
N LYS A 72 8.98 3.69 -2.97
CA LYS A 72 8.59 2.33 -3.34
C LYS A 72 9.83 1.48 -3.58
N ARG A 73 9.74 0.18 -3.27
CA ARG A 73 10.77 -0.80 -3.56
C ARG A 73 10.15 -2.14 -3.98
N GLN A 74 10.61 -2.61 -5.13
CA GLN A 74 10.40 -3.98 -5.59
C GLN A 74 11.50 -4.86 -4.96
N PHE A 75 11.14 -6.08 -4.54
CA PHE A 75 12.13 -7.08 -4.13
C PHE A 75 12.71 -7.78 -5.35
#